data_AF-A0A0F8YLG3-F1
#
_entry.id   AF-A0A0F8YLG3-F1
#
_cell.length_a   1.000
_cell.length_b   1.000
_cell.length_c   1.000
_cell.angle_alpha   90.00
_cell.angle_beta   90.00
_cell.angle_gamma   90.00
#
_symmetry.space_group_name_H-M   'P 1'
#
loop_
_entity.id
_entity.type
_entity.pdbx_description
1 polymer ?
#
loop_
_entity_poly.entity_id
_entity_poly.type
_entity_poly.pdbx_seq_one_letter_code
_entity_poly.pdbx_strand_id
1 'polypeptide(L)'
;NKVAKNSWLRGDDLKDSLLLARLHDETKERGGYGLENLLCSEFRVAPWKEPTASQFKKSPDASLWTSHDRMERCRIDAWASVKLASLYHDDRKDLINISHRIEMTLYRVGLAGAAVLNSRFKRLGDEWSAASTRYGDLVTRAAFKTGMTVFEPTNKNHLRELLFDRLNLKKMGYTKKSHELQVDKEVLKETLKLTSKKWKRTLIKNILAFSENHKLAAICYGGKKKEESLQALKKVFPKNPKLSLVNFKINPLGAKTGRRSSGGKDE
;
A
#
# COMPACT_ATOMS: atom_id res chain seq x y z
N ASN A 1 17.02 6.98 -36.63
CA ASN A 1 16.64 7.44 -35.27
C ASN A 1 15.39 6.81 -34.62
N LYS A 2 14.81 5.70 -35.13
CA LYS A 2 13.72 4.97 -34.43
C LYS A 2 14.21 3.95 -33.38
N VAL A 3 15.45 3.47 -33.49
CA VAL A 3 16.02 2.41 -32.63
C VAL A 3 16.36 2.90 -31.22
N ALA A 4 16.85 4.14 -31.08
CA ALA A 4 17.16 4.77 -29.79
C ALA A 4 15.90 5.09 -28.95
N LYS A 5 14.73 5.27 -29.58
CA LYS A 5 13.48 5.59 -28.85
C LYS A 5 12.93 4.42 -28.01
N ASN A 6 13.41 3.19 -28.22
CA ASN A 6 12.87 1.99 -27.57
C ASN A 6 13.89 1.22 -26.71
N SER A 7 15.17 1.62 -26.62
CA SER A 7 16.14 0.92 -25.75
C SER A 7 15.77 1.08 -24.28
N TRP A 8 15.43 2.30 -23.87
CA TRP A 8 14.95 2.56 -22.51
C TRP A 8 13.67 1.77 -22.17
N LEU A 9 12.70 1.68 -23.09
CA LEU A 9 11.48 0.87 -22.90
C LEU A 9 11.76 -0.63 -22.78
N ARG A 10 12.85 -1.10 -23.40
CA ARG A 10 13.30 -2.48 -23.31
C ARG A 10 14.13 -2.72 -22.05
N GLY A 11 14.68 -1.67 -21.44
CA GLY A 11 15.62 -1.76 -20.32
C GLY A 11 17.07 -2.02 -20.77
N ASP A 12 17.37 -1.80 -22.04
CA ASP A 12 18.71 -1.98 -22.59
C ASP A 12 19.59 -0.77 -22.24
N ASP A 13 20.82 -1.03 -21.77
CA ASP A 13 21.83 -0.03 -21.42
C ASP A 13 21.37 1.04 -20.41
N LEU A 14 20.39 0.70 -19.57
CA LEU A 14 19.90 1.57 -18.49
C LEU A 14 20.75 1.46 -17.23
N LYS A 15 20.90 2.60 -16.54
CA LYS A 15 21.53 2.71 -15.22
C LYS A 15 20.59 3.46 -14.29
N ASP A 16 19.65 2.73 -13.69
CA ASP A 16 18.82 3.24 -12.61
C ASP A 16 19.61 3.21 -11.31
N SER A 17 19.92 4.39 -10.77
CA SER A 17 20.72 4.54 -9.56
C SER A 17 20.10 3.85 -8.34
N LEU A 18 18.77 3.72 -8.26
CA LEU A 18 18.09 3.12 -7.12
C LEU A 18 18.13 1.59 -7.22
N LEU A 19 17.95 1.03 -8.42
CA LEU A 19 18.13 -0.40 -8.65
C LEU A 19 19.58 -0.83 -8.43
N LEU A 20 20.54 -0.03 -8.91
CA LEU A 20 21.97 -0.28 -8.68
C LEU A 20 22.30 -0.26 -7.18
N ALA A 21 21.76 0.72 -6.45
CA ALA A 21 21.92 0.79 -5.00
C ALA A 21 21.40 -0.48 -4.29
N ARG A 22 20.29 -1.04 -4.76
CA ARG A 22 19.73 -2.28 -4.23
C ARG A 22 20.56 -3.51 -4.58
N LEU A 23 21.03 -3.62 -5.83
CA LEU A 23 21.88 -4.73 -6.29
C LEU A 23 23.24 -4.75 -5.59
N HIS A 24 23.73 -3.58 -5.18
CA HIS A 24 24.96 -3.46 -4.40
C HIS A 24 24.76 -3.94 -2.97
N ASP A 25 23.70 -3.50 -2.27
CA ASP A 25 23.39 -3.96 -0.92
C ASP A 25 21.88 -3.81 -0.59
N GLU A 26 21.19 -4.95 -0.52
CA GLU A 26 19.76 -5.03 -0.15
C GLU A 26 19.54 -5.05 1.37
N THR A 27 20.60 -5.29 2.16
CA THR A 27 20.51 -5.54 3.60
C THR A 27 20.79 -4.32 4.45
N LYS A 28 21.61 -3.37 3.94
CA LYS A 28 21.94 -2.11 4.63
C LYS A 28 20.67 -1.38 5.04
N GLU A 29 20.62 -0.92 6.30
CA GLU A 29 19.52 -0.11 6.83
C GLU A 29 19.53 1.28 6.20
N ARG A 30 19.03 1.35 4.99
CA ARG A 30 18.74 2.58 4.26
C ARG A 30 17.26 2.85 4.54
N GLY A 31 16.90 3.99 5.11
CA GLY A 31 15.53 4.35 5.51
C GLY A 31 14.53 4.49 4.35
N GLY A 32 14.66 3.70 3.29
CA GLY A 32 13.97 3.76 2.00
C GLY A 32 14.97 3.86 0.84
N TYR A 33 14.52 3.51 -0.37
CA TYR A 33 15.30 3.70 -1.61
C TYR A 33 14.96 5.04 -2.30
N GLY A 34 14.66 6.08 -1.53
CA GLY A 34 14.46 7.43 -2.06
C GLY A 34 15.80 8.05 -2.51
N LEU A 35 15.80 8.75 -3.65
CA LEU A 35 17.00 9.38 -4.20
C LEU A 35 17.74 10.28 -3.20
N GLU A 36 16.99 11.13 -2.48
CA GLU A 36 17.53 12.02 -1.44
C GLU A 36 18.08 11.21 -0.25
N ASN A 37 17.32 10.24 0.26
CA ASN A 37 17.75 9.40 1.38
C ASN A 37 19.07 8.69 1.06
N LEU A 38 19.18 8.11 -0.13
CA LEU A 38 20.40 7.43 -0.58
C LEU A 38 21.58 8.41 -0.69
N LEU A 39 21.37 9.56 -1.35
CA LEU A 39 22.43 10.53 -1.55
C LEU A 39 22.92 11.13 -0.21
N CYS A 40 22.00 11.48 0.69
CA CYS A 40 22.33 11.97 2.03
C CYS A 40 23.11 10.91 2.83
N SER A 41 22.72 9.64 2.73
CA SER A 41 23.39 8.55 3.46
C SER A 41 24.80 8.22 2.96
N GLU A 42 25.02 8.24 1.64
CA GLU A 42 26.30 7.83 1.05
C GLU A 42 27.28 9.02 0.87
N PHE A 43 26.78 10.23 0.63
CA PHE A 43 27.61 11.40 0.30
C PHE A 43 27.52 12.56 1.32
N ARG A 44 26.76 12.42 2.41
CA ARG A 44 26.56 13.47 3.45
C ARG A 44 26.12 14.83 2.85
N VAL A 45 25.32 14.78 1.79
CA VAL A 45 24.74 15.98 1.17
C VAL A 45 23.55 16.45 2.00
N ALA A 46 23.34 17.77 2.09
CA ALA A 46 22.16 18.32 2.74
C ALA A 46 20.88 17.95 1.97
N PRO A 47 19.74 17.69 2.65
CA PRO A 47 18.48 17.47 1.98
C PRO A 47 18.08 18.72 1.19
N TRP A 48 17.65 18.53 -0.06
CA TRP A 48 17.30 19.61 -1.00
C TRP A 48 15.81 19.62 -1.33
N LYS A 49 15.04 18.62 -0.88
CA LYS A 49 13.60 18.54 -1.17
C LYS A 49 12.75 19.36 -0.22
N GLU A 50 13.30 19.74 0.93
CA GLU A 50 12.59 20.47 2.00
C GLU A 50 11.97 21.81 1.56
N PRO A 51 12.65 22.69 0.78
CA PRO A 51 12.10 23.98 0.37
C PRO A 51 10.80 23.87 -0.43
N THR A 52 10.68 22.84 -1.29
CA THR A 52 9.48 22.62 -2.10
C THR A 52 8.52 21.60 -1.48
N ALA A 53 8.86 20.98 -0.34
CA ALA A 53 8.00 19.98 0.32
C ALA A 53 6.67 20.58 0.79
N SER A 54 6.67 21.84 1.24
CA SER A 54 5.46 22.56 1.64
C SER A 54 4.54 22.85 0.44
N GLN A 55 5.12 23.19 -0.72
CA GLN A 55 4.39 23.38 -1.98
C GLN A 55 3.80 22.05 -2.47
N PHE A 56 4.59 20.97 -2.45
CA PHE A 56 4.14 19.63 -2.82
C PHE A 56 2.98 19.12 -1.95
N LYS A 57 3.00 19.41 -0.65
CA LYS A 57 1.90 19.07 0.27
C LYS A 57 0.60 19.81 -0.06
N LYS A 58 0.70 21.08 -0.50
CA LYS A 58 -0.47 21.90 -0.86
C LYS A 58 -1.02 21.52 -2.24
N SER A 59 -0.13 21.30 -3.21
CA SER A 59 -0.47 20.76 -4.51
C SER A 59 0.63 19.80 -4.97
N PRO A 60 0.31 18.51 -5.15
CA PRO A 60 1.23 17.55 -5.75
C PRO A 60 1.58 17.87 -7.21
N ASP A 61 0.80 18.76 -7.85
CA ASP A 61 1.05 19.18 -9.23
C ASP A 61 2.17 20.23 -9.29
N ALA A 62 3.35 19.78 -9.70
CA ALA A 62 4.52 20.63 -9.91
C ALA A 62 4.33 21.67 -11.02
N SER A 63 3.31 21.54 -11.88
CA SER A 63 2.97 22.57 -12.88
C SER A 63 2.55 23.90 -12.24
N LEU A 64 2.14 23.87 -10.97
CA LEU A 64 1.75 25.05 -10.19
C LEU A 64 2.94 25.72 -9.48
N TRP A 65 4.12 25.13 -9.51
CA TRP A 65 5.32 25.69 -8.88
C TRP A 65 5.94 26.79 -9.73
N THR A 66 6.81 27.60 -9.13
CA THR A 66 7.59 28.57 -9.90
C THR A 66 8.51 27.85 -10.87
N SER A 67 8.78 28.47 -12.04
CA SER A 67 9.69 27.87 -13.03
C SER A 67 11.10 27.69 -12.47
N HIS A 68 11.54 28.59 -11.58
CA HIS A 68 12.84 28.49 -10.91
C HIS A 68 12.91 27.25 -10.00
N ASP A 69 11.92 27.05 -9.12
CA ASP A 69 11.89 25.92 -8.20
C ASP A 69 11.85 24.58 -8.94
N ARG A 70 11.05 24.50 -10.02
CA ARG A 70 11.03 23.31 -10.90
C ARG A 70 12.39 23.03 -11.52
N MET A 71 13.00 24.07 -12.10
CA MET A 71 14.28 23.94 -12.78
C MET A 71 15.37 23.49 -11.81
N GLU A 72 15.44 24.12 -10.64
CA GLU A 72 16.44 23.79 -9.63
C GLU A 72 16.22 22.37 -9.08
N ARG A 73 14.97 21.99 -8.82
CA ARG A 73 14.65 20.63 -8.39
C ARG A 73 15.05 19.59 -9.43
N CYS A 74 14.73 19.81 -10.70
CA CYS A 74 15.12 18.91 -11.79
C CYS A 74 16.65 18.84 -11.95
N ARG A 75 17.35 19.97 -11.82
CA ARG A 75 18.81 20.04 -11.92
C ARG A 75 19.48 19.21 -10.83
N ILE A 76 19.06 19.35 -9.58
CA ILE A 76 19.63 18.60 -8.45
C ILE A 76 19.26 17.12 -8.53
N ASP A 77 18.00 16.76 -8.86
CA ASP A 77 17.59 15.36 -8.99
C ASP A 77 18.37 14.64 -10.13
N ALA A 78 18.64 15.33 -11.25
CA ALA A 78 19.47 14.80 -12.33
C ALA A 78 20.93 14.58 -11.89
N TRP A 79 21.52 15.58 -11.23
CA TRP A 79 22.88 15.46 -10.68
C TRP A 79 23.00 14.32 -9.65
N ALA A 80 22.03 14.22 -8.73
CA ALA A 80 21.99 13.20 -7.69
C ALA A 80 21.92 11.78 -8.28
N SER A 81 21.10 11.60 -9.31
CA SER A 81 20.94 10.30 -10.01
C SER A 81 22.26 9.85 -10.64
N VAL A 82 22.95 10.76 -11.36
CA VAL A 82 24.26 10.47 -11.97
C VAL A 82 25.30 10.18 -10.90
N LYS A 83 25.33 10.98 -9.83
CA LYS A 83 26.30 10.83 -8.75
C LYS A 83 26.13 9.49 -8.03
N LEU A 84 24.90 9.08 -7.73
CA LEU A 84 24.62 7.76 -7.15
C LEU A 84 24.95 6.62 -8.12
N ALA A 85 24.57 6.73 -9.39
CA ALA A 85 24.90 5.69 -10.38
C ALA A 85 26.42 5.50 -10.53
N SER A 86 27.21 6.57 -10.39
CA SER A 86 28.68 6.50 -10.42
C SER A 86 29.31 5.80 -9.21
N LEU A 87 28.62 5.76 -8.06
CA LEU A 87 29.10 5.04 -6.88
C LEU A 87 29.01 3.53 -7.06
N TYR A 88 27.91 3.09 -7.67
CA TYR A 88 27.58 1.68 -7.83
C TYR A 88 28.11 1.12 -9.16
N HIS A 89 29.40 1.32 -9.41
CA HIS A 89 30.10 0.62 -10.49
C HIS A 89 30.15 -0.87 -10.15
N ASP A 90 29.44 -1.66 -10.95
CA ASP A 90 29.33 -3.10 -10.76
C ASP A 90 29.70 -3.81 -12.06
N ASP A 91 30.68 -4.70 -11.98
CA ASP A 91 31.22 -5.45 -13.12
C ASP A 91 30.23 -6.52 -13.62
N ARG A 92 29.17 -6.81 -12.86
CA ARG A 92 28.11 -7.76 -13.20
C ARG A 92 27.12 -7.19 -14.23
N LYS A 93 27.63 -6.75 -15.39
CA LYS A 93 26.85 -6.10 -16.47
C LYS A 93 25.61 -6.90 -16.86
N ASP A 94 25.70 -8.23 -16.91
CA ASP A 94 24.58 -9.10 -17.28
C ASP A 94 23.45 -9.08 -16.25
N LEU A 95 23.79 -9.12 -14.96
CA LEU A 95 22.81 -9.08 -13.87
C LEU A 95 22.09 -7.73 -13.83
N ILE A 96 22.86 -6.65 -14.03
CA ILE A 96 22.32 -5.28 -14.13
C ILE A 96 21.34 -5.21 -15.30
N ASN A 97 21.75 -5.66 -16.49
CA ASN A 97 20.90 -5.64 -17.68
C ASN A 97 19.61 -6.45 -17.50
N ILE A 98 19.69 -7.66 -16.95
CA ILE A 98 18.50 -8.48 -16.67
C ILE A 98 17.57 -7.76 -15.69
N SER A 99 18.12 -7.19 -14.62
CA SER A 99 17.32 -6.49 -13.60
C SER A 99 16.57 -5.28 -14.17
N HIS A 100 17.24 -4.46 -14.99
CA HIS A 100 16.63 -3.30 -15.64
C HIS A 100 15.59 -3.70 -16.71
N ARG A 101 15.86 -4.76 -17.48
CA ARG A 101 14.88 -5.32 -18.43
C ARG A 101 13.63 -5.84 -17.73
N ILE A 102 13.78 -6.53 -16.60
CA ILE A 102 12.66 -6.97 -15.77
C ILE A 102 11.89 -5.75 -15.28
N GLU A 103 12.57 -4.71 -14.79
CA GLU A 103 11.90 -3.51 -14.30
C GLU A 103 11.09 -2.82 -15.39
N MET A 104 11.68 -2.58 -16.57
CA MET A 104 10.97 -1.95 -17.67
C MET A 104 9.83 -2.83 -18.21
N THR A 105 9.92 -4.14 -18.07
CA THR A 105 8.81 -5.06 -18.35
C THR A 105 7.68 -4.89 -17.34
N LEU A 106 7.99 -4.83 -16.05
CA LEU A 106 7.00 -4.61 -14.98
C LEU A 106 6.35 -3.23 -15.08
N TYR A 107 7.12 -2.20 -15.43
CA TYR A 107 6.60 -0.87 -15.72
C TYR A 107 5.56 -0.90 -16.85
N ARG A 108 5.87 -1.60 -17.96
CA ARG A 108 4.92 -1.78 -19.08
C ARG A 108 3.68 -2.57 -18.68
N VAL A 109 3.83 -3.62 -17.86
CA VAL A 109 2.70 -4.38 -17.31
C VAL A 109 1.83 -3.50 -16.41
N GLY A 110 2.45 -2.67 -15.56
CA GLY A 110 1.75 -1.73 -14.70
C GLY A 110 0.97 -0.67 -15.48
N LEU A 111 1.55 -0.14 -16.57
CA LEU A 111 0.90 0.77 -17.50
C LEU A 111 -0.24 0.12 -18.29
N ALA A 112 -0.04 -1.12 -18.75
CA ALA A 112 -1.06 -1.89 -19.46
C ALA A 112 -2.26 -2.19 -18.56
N GLY A 113 -2.01 -2.44 -17.27
CA GLY A 113 -3.03 -2.67 -16.25
C GLY A 113 -3.86 -3.93 -16.49
N ALA A 114 -4.95 -4.08 -15.74
CA ALA A 114 -5.96 -5.09 -15.97
C ALA A 114 -7.31 -4.47 -16.35
N ALA A 115 -7.95 -5.04 -17.36
CA ALA A 115 -9.32 -4.71 -17.69
C ALA A 115 -10.29 -5.36 -16.69
N VAL A 116 -11.20 -4.56 -16.16
CA VAL A 116 -12.21 -4.97 -15.19
C VAL A 116 -13.58 -4.60 -15.73
N LEU A 117 -14.53 -5.54 -15.63
CA LEU A 117 -15.92 -5.30 -15.99
C LEU A 117 -16.62 -4.50 -14.88
N ASN A 118 -17.12 -3.32 -15.22
CA ASN A 118 -17.68 -2.38 -14.25
C ASN A 118 -18.89 -2.93 -13.49
N SER A 119 -19.76 -3.70 -14.16
CA SER A 119 -20.93 -4.30 -13.51
C SER A 119 -20.55 -5.34 -12.48
N ARG A 120 -19.58 -6.23 -12.77
CA ARG A 120 -19.07 -7.23 -11.82
C ARG A 120 -18.35 -6.58 -10.65
N PHE A 121 -17.52 -5.57 -10.92
CA PHE A 121 -16.82 -4.85 -9.86
C PHE A 121 -17.79 -4.17 -8.89
N LYS A 122 -18.78 -3.46 -9.41
CA LYS A 122 -19.83 -2.84 -8.59
C LYS A 122 -20.60 -3.88 -7.79
N ARG A 123 -21.02 -4.98 -8.43
CA ARG A 123 -21.76 -6.05 -7.75
C ARG A 123 -20.97 -6.64 -6.57
N LEU A 124 -19.68 -6.93 -6.75
CA LEU A 124 -18.83 -7.44 -5.66
C LEU A 124 -18.68 -6.43 -4.51
N GLY A 125 -18.47 -5.16 -4.84
CA GLY A 125 -18.41 -4.10 -3.83
C GLY A 125 -19.71 -3.98 -3.03
N ASP A 126 -20.86 -4.03 -3.72
CA ASP A 126 -22.18 -3.97 -3.10
C ASP A 126 -22.45 -5.20 -2.22
N GLU A 127 -22.07 -6.41 -2.67
CA GLU A 127 -22.17 -7.66 -1.91
C GLU A 127 -21.36 -7.59 -0.61
N TRP A 128 -20.09 -7.16 -0.68
CA TRP A 128 -19.24 -7.02 0.52
C TRP A 128 -19.71 -5.92 1.45
N SER A 129 -20.20 -4.79 0.91
CA SER A 129 -20.75 -3.71 1.71
C SER A 129 -22.02 -4.17 2.44
N ALA A 130 -22.94 -4.84 1.75
CA ALA A 130 -24.16 -5.38 2.35
C ALA A 130 -23.87 -6.44 3.41
N ALA A 131 -22.91 -7.34 3.16
CA ALA A 131 -22.45 -8.31 4.14
C ALA A 131 -21.82 -7.63 5.36
N SER A 132 -20.99 -6.61 5.16
CA SER A 132 -20.39 -5.83 6.24
C SER A 132 -21.48 -5.18 7.10
N THR A 133 -22.47 -4.52 6.52
CA THR A 133 -23.59 -3.93 7.27
C THR A 133 -24.34 -5.01 8.06
N ARG A 134 -24.71 -6.12 7.42
CA ARG A 134 -25.45 -7.21 8.07
C ARG A 134 -24.71 -7.78 9.28
N TYR A 135 -23.42 -8.11 9.12
CA TYR A 135 -22.64 -8.65 10.24
C TYR A 135 -22.35 -7.58 11.30
N GLY A 136 -22.16 -6.32 10.90
CA GLY A 136 -22.05 -5.19 11.81
C GLY A 136 -23.26 -5.06 12.71
N ASP A 137 -24.47 -5.07 12.13
CA ASP A 137 -25.73 -5.02 12.87
C ASP A 137 -25.89 -6.19 13.85
N LEU A 138 -25.51 -7.40 13.44
CA LEU A 138 -25.57 -8.58 14.31
C LEU A 138 -24.62 -8.44 15.52
N VAL A 139 -23.43 -7.89 15.30
CA VAL A 139 -22.46 -7.64 16.38
C VAL A 139 -22.96 -6.53 17.29
N THR A 140 -23.47 -5.42 16.74
CA THR A 140 -24.03 -4.29 17.50
C THR A 140 -25.23 -4.73 18.36
N ARG A 141 -26.17 -5.49 17.80
CA ARG A 141 -27.30 -6.06 18.57
C ARG A 141 -26.83 -6.96 19.69
N ALA A 142 -25.79 -7.77 19.46
CA ALA A 142 -25.21 -8.60 20.50
C ALA A 142 -24.53 -7.76 21.59
N ALA A 143 -23.85 -6.68 21.23
CA ALA A 143 -23.23 -5.75 22.17
C ALA A 143 -24.27 -5.09 23.08
N PHE A 144 -25.37 -4.59 22.50
CA PHE A 144 -26.46 -3.98 23.28
C PHE A 144 -27.15 -4.96 24.23
N LYS A 145 -27.28 -6.24 23.83
CA LYS A 145 -27.78 -7.29 24.73
C LYS A 145 -26.86 -7.54 25.94
N THR A 146 -25.61 -7.11 25.89
CA THR A 146 -24.67 -7.20 27.03
C THR A 146 -24.66 -5.94 27.90
N GLY A 147 -25.55 -4.97 27.63
CA GLY A 147 -25.69 -3.74 28.40
C GLY A 147 -24.79 -2.60 27.93
N MET A 148 -24.19 -2.67 26.74
CA MET A 148 -23.53 -1.53 26.12
C MET A 148 -24.58 -0.55 25.57
N THR A 149 -24.39 0.75 25.77
CA THR A 149 -25.29 1.79 25.24
C THR A 149 -24.81 2.35 23.91
N VAL A 150 -23.49 2.37 23.70
CA VAL A 150 -22.84 2.79 22.45
C VAL A 150 -21.88 1.68 22.03
N PHE A 151 -21.93 1.30 20.75
CA PHE A 151 -21.03 0.29 20.21
C PHE A 151 -20.76 0.56 18.73
N GLU A 152 -19.51 0.38 18.33
CA GLU A 152 -19.08 0.48 16.93
C GLU A 152 -18.14 -0.69 16.62
N PRO A 153 -18.45 -1.54 15.63
CA PRO A 153 -17.65 -2.72 15.33
C PRO A 153 -16.28 -2.37 14.70
N THR A 154 -16.08 -1.12 14.29
CA THR A 154 -14.79 -0.57 13.83
C THR A 154 -13.91 -0.05 14.96
N ASN A 155 -14.48 0.20 16.15
CA ASN A 155 -13.77 0.74 17.30
C ASN A 155 -13.16 -0.40 18.13
N LYS A 156 -11.81 -0.46 18.17
CA LYS A 156 -11.09 -1.51 18.90
C LYS A 156 -11.36 -1.49 20.41
N ASN A 157 -11.64 -0.32 21.01
CA ASN A 157 -11.96 -0.21 22.43
C ASN A 157 -13.32 -0.80 22.75
N HIS A 158 -14.33 -0.52 21.91
CA HIS A 158 -15.66 -1.13 22.04
C HIS A 158 -15.60 -2.66 21.89
N LEU A 159 -14.77 -3.15 20.96
CA LEU A 159 -14.55 -4.60 20.81
C LEU A 159 -13.86 -5.22 22.04
N ARG A 160 -12.90 -4.53 22.65
CA ARG A 160 -12.24 -5.00 23.88
C ARG A 160 -13.22 -5.07 25.05
N GLU A 161 -14.01 -4.02 25.27
CA GLU A 161 -15.03 -4.00 26.32
C GLU A 161 -16.02 -5.15 26.12
N LEU A 162 -16.54 -5.30 24.90
CA LEU A 162 -17.46 -6.38 24.57
C LEU A 162 -16.85 -7.76 24.85
N LEU A 163 -15.66 -8.05 24.32
CA LEU A 163 -15.06 -9.38 24.38
C LEU A 163 -14.53 -9.73 25.76
N PHE A 164 -13.86 -8.81 26.45
CA PHE A 164 -13.13 -9.11 27.67
C PHE A 164 -13.87 -8.68 28.93
N ASP A 165 -14.59 -7.56 28.92
CA ASP A 165 -15.23 -7.05 30.14
C ASP A 165 -16.66 -7.59 30.26
N ARG A 166 -17.46 -7.50 29.18
CA ARG A 166 -18.86 -7.98 29.17
C ARG A 166 -18.96 -9.48 29.01
N LEU A 167 -18.18 -10.05 28.10
CA LEU A 167 -18.24 -11.49 27.79
C LEU A 167 -17.24 -12.32 28.59
N ASN A 168 -16.32 -11.69 29.33
CA ASN A 168 -15.30 -12.36 30.13
C ASN A 168 -14.57 -13.47 29.35
N LEU A 169 -14.17 -13.17 28.10
CA LEU A 169 -13.34 -14.08 27.31
C LEU A 169 -11.89 -14.05 27.79
N LYS A 170 -11.17 -15.16 27.55
CA LYS A 170 -9.76 -15.26 27.93
C LYS A 170 -8.93 -14.20 27.19
N LYS A 171 -8.13 -13.45 27.95
CA LYS A 171 -7.18 -12.45 27.45
C LYS A 171 -5.97 -13.16 26.84
N MET A 172 -5.66 -12.91 25.56
CA MET A 172 -4.68 -13.67 24.78
C MET A 172 -3.48 -12.81 24.32
N GLY A 173 -3.07 -11.84 25.14
CA GLY A 173 -1.88 -11.03 24.91
C GLY A 173 -2.17 -9.55 24.65
N TYR A 174 -1.08 -8.78 24.56
CA TYR A 174 -1.10 -7.32 24.51
C TYR A 174 -0.43 -6.78 23.25
N THR A 175 -0.92 -5.65 22.74
CA THR A 175 -0.30 -4.94 21.61
C THR A 175 1.04 -4.36 22.05
N LYS A 176 2.09 -4.50 21.22
CA LYS A 176 3.45 -4.07 21.57
C LYS A 176 3.60 -2.57 21.91
N LYS A 177 2.82 -1.70 21.27
CA LYS A 177 2.95 -0.23 21.41
C LYS A 177 2.09 0.37 22.52
N SER A 178 0.80 0.04 22.56
CA SER A 178 -0.14 0.63 23.53
C SER A 178 -0.39 -0.25 24.75
N HIS A 179 0.19 -1.45 24.80
CA HIS A 179 -0.03 -2.44 25.87
C HIS A 179 -1.52 -2.72 26.16
N GLU A 180 -2.37 -2.62 25.13
CA GLU A 180 -3.80 -2.95 25.22
C GLU A 180 -4.05 -4.39 24.80
N LEU A 181 -5.16 -4.98 25.24
CA LEU A 181 -5.54 -6.33 24.84
C LEU A 181 -5.71 -6.44 23.31
N GLN A 182 -5.14 -7.49 22.73
CA GLN A 182 -5.22 -7.71 21.29
C GLN A 182 -6.61 -8.18 20.86
N VAL A 183 -7.11 -7.62 19.76
CA VAL A 183 -8.40 -7.98 19.12
C VAL A 183 -8.22 -8.28 17.62
N ASP A 184 -7.04 -8.75 17.24
CA ASP A 184 -6.70 -9.02 15.84
C ASP A 184 -7.26 -10.39 15.37
N LYS A 185 -7.27 -10.61 14.05
CA LYS A 185 -7.89 -11.80 13.41
C LYS A 185 -7.39 -13.11 14.01
N GLU A 186 -6.09 -13.22 14.29
CA GLU A 186 -5.50 -14.45 14.82
C GLU A 186 -5.91 -14.72 16.27
N VAL A 187 -5.91 -13.68 17.11
CA VAL A 187 -6.40 -13.79 18.49
C VAL A 187 -7.86 -14.20 18.52
N LEU A 188 -8.72 -13.58 17.70
CA LEU A 188 -10.14 -13.94 17.62
C LEU A 188 -10.36 -15.39 17.16
N LYS A 189 -9.57 -15.90 16.21
CA LYS A 189 -9.63 -17.31 15.80
C LYS A 189 -9.22 -18.25 16.93
N GLU A 190 -8.21 -17.89 17.70
CA GLU A 190 -7.77 -18.69 18.84
C GLU A 190 -8.80 -18.68 19.98
N THR A 191 -9.33 -17.50 20.32
CA THR A 191 -10.44 -17.37 21.27
C THR A 191 -11.66 -18.17 20.81
N LEU A 192 -11.95 -18.22 19.50
CA LEU A 192 -13.01 -19.05 18.94
C LEU A 192 -12.79 -20.54 19.20
N LYS A 193 -11.55 -21.05 19.14
CA LYS A 193 -11.24 -22.45 19.47
C LYS A 193 -11.49 -22.76 20.94
N LEU A 194 -11.10 -21.86 21.84
CA LEU A 194 -11.19 -22.03 23.29
C LEU A 194 -12.61 -21.79 23.85
N THR A 195 -13.49 -21.13 23.10
CA THR A 195 -14.83 -20.79 23.57
C THR A 195 -15.81 -21.94 23.36
N SER A 196 -16.39 -22.48 24.44
CA SER A 196 -17.38 -23.56 24.38
C SER A 196 -18.81 -23.07 24.08
N LYS A 197 -19.21 -21.91 24.61
CA LYS A 197 -20.59 -21.40 24.50
C LYS A 197 -20.96 -21.03 23.06
N LYS A 198 -21.97 -21.70 22.48
CA LYS A 198 -22.43 -21.54 21.07
C LYS A 198 -22.69 -20.09 20.66
N TRP A 199 -23.37 -19.33 21.50
CA TRP A 199 -23.71 -17.94 21.18
C TRP A 199 -22.47 -17.03 21.14
N LYS A 200 -21.52 -17.20 22.07
CA LYS A 200 -20.23 -16.46 22.06
C LYS A 200 -19.40 -16.82 20.82
N ARG A 201 -19.34 -18.09 20.44
CA ARG A 201 -18.70 -18.54 19.19
C ARG A 201 -19.34 -17.87 17.97
N THR A 202 -20.66 -17.77 17.94
CA THR A 202 -21.40 -17.13 16.84
C THR A 202 -21.07 -15.64 16.74
N LEU A 203 -21.00 -14.94 17.88
CA LEU A 203 -20.59 -13.55 17.92
C LEU A 203 -19.16 -13.35 17.38
N ILE A 204 -18.20 -14.16 17.82
CA ILE A 204 -16.81 -14.07 17.32
C ILE A 204 -16.76 -14.33 15.80
N LYS A 205 -17.52 -15.30 15.29
CA LYS A 205 -17.65 -15.53 13.85
C LYS A 205 -18.21 -14.32 13.11
N ASN A 206 -19.24 -13.66 13.67
CA ASN A 206 -19.80 -12.45 13.08
C ASN A 206 -18.80 -11.28 13.09
N ILE A 207 -18.00 -11.12 14.15
CA ILE A 207 -16.93 -10.11 14.22
C ILE A 207 -15.88 -10.37 13.13
N LEU A 208 -15.45 -11.62 12.97
CA LEU A 208 -14.50 -12.01 11.93
C LEU A 208 -15.06 -11.76 10.52
N ALA A 209 -16.30 -12.15 10.27
CA ALA A 209 -16.98 -11.92 9.00
C ALA A 209 -17.17 -10.42 8.71
N PHE A 210 -17.55 -9.63 9.72
CA PHE A 210 -17.61 -8.17 9.61
C PHE A 210 -16.25 -7.59 9.20
N SER A 211 -15.19 -7.92 9.92
CA SER A 211 -13.84 -7.39 9.68
C SER A 211 -13.33 -7.71 8.27
N GLU A 212 -13.60 -8.91 7.78
CA GLU A 212 -13.22 -9.36 6.45
C GLU A 212 -13.98 -8.59 5.35
N ASN A 213 -15.31 -8.57 5.42
CA ASN A 213 -16.13 -7.89 4.43
C ASN A 213 -15.93 -6.37 4.45
N HIS A 214 -15.76 -5.77 5.64
CA HIS A 214 -15.48 -4.35 5.78
C HIS A 214 -14.16 -3.96 5.10
N LYS A 215 -13.11 -4.77 5.26
CA LYS A 215 -11.81 -4.55 4.59
C LYS A 215 -11.94 -4.68 3.07
N LEU A 216 -12.64 -5.70 2.58
CA LEU A 216 -12.85 -5.90 1.14
C LEU A 216 -13.66 -4.75 0.52
N ALA A 217 -14.74 -4.33 1.17
CA ALA A 217 -15.53 -3.18 0.76
C ALA A 217 -14.69 -1.89 0.74
N ALA A 218 -13.87 -1.67 1.77
CA ALA A 218 -12.97 -0.51 1.83
C ALA A 218 -11.90 -0.52 0.74
N ILE A 219 -11.39 -1.69 0.33
CA ILE A 219 -10.45 -1.81 -0.81
C ILE A 219 -11.17 -1.46 -2.12
N CYS A 220 -12.40 -1.93 -2.30
CA CYS A 220 -13.20 -1.66 -3.49
C CYS A 220 -13.60 -0.20 -3.63
N TYR A 221 -14.26 0.37 -2.61
CA TYR A 221 -14.89 1.68 -2.69
C TYR A 221 -14.14 2.81 -1.99
N GLY A 222 -13.11 2.48 -1.23
CA GLY A 222 -12.36 3.44 -0.44
C GLY A 222 -12.90 3.59 0.97
N GLY A 223 -12.06 3.25 1.94
CA GLY A 223 -12.28 3.58 3.35
C GLY A 223 -11.85 5.01 3.66
N LYS A 224 -11.13 5.20 4.77
CA LYS A 224 -10.58 6.51 5.18
C LYS A 224 -9.63 7.14 4.16
N LYS A 225 -9.05 6.34 3.26
CA LYS A 225 -8.16 6.78 2.18
C LYS A 225 -8.75 6.40 0.82
N LYS A 226 -9.68 7.20 0.33
CA LYS A 226 -10.39 6.92 -0.92
C LYS A 226 -9.45 6.83 -2.13
N GLU A 227 -8.40 7.63 -2.14
CA GLU A 227 -7.37 7.70 -3.20
C GLU A 227 -6.61 6.37 -3.40
N GLU A 228 -6.50 5.55 -2.36
CA GLU A 228 -5.80 4.25 -2.40
C GLU A 228 -6.73 3.10 -2.83
N SER A 229 -8.02 3.39 -3.09
CA SER A 229 -9.01 2.36 -3.45
C SER A 229 -8.93 1.92 -4.91
N LEU A 230 -9.38 0.70 -5.19
CA LEU A 230 -9.47 0.21 -6.56
C LEU A 230 -10.40 1.07 -7.41
N GLN A 231 -11.49 1.60 -6.84
CA GLN A 231 -12.39 2.52 -7.54
C GLN A 231 -11.70 3.83 -7.93
N ALA A 232 -10.81 4.38 -7.09
CA ALA A 232 -10.04 5.58 -7.42
C ALA A 232 -8.94 5.31 -8.46
N LEU A 233 -8.36 4.12 -8.45
CA LEU A 233 -7.37 3.68 -9.44
C LEU A 233 -7.99 3.27 -10.79
N LYS A 234 -9.32 3.18 -10.85
CA LYS A 234 -10.07 2.75 -12.02
C LYS A 234 -10.19 3.89 -13.05
N LYS A 235 -9.70 3.66 -14.26
CA LYS A 235 -9.87 4.58 -15.41
C LYS A 235 -10.82 3.96 -16.44
N VAL A 236 -11.79 4.72 -16.93
CA VAL A 236 -12.73 4.22 -17.96
C VAL A 236 -11.96 3.91 -19.25
N PHE A 237 -12.25 2.77 -19.87
CA PHE A 237 -11.57 2.40 -21.10
C PHE A 237 -12.03 3.33 -22.25
N PRO A 238 -11.12 3.99 -23.00
CA PRO A 238 -11.45 5.09 -23.93
C PRO A 238 -12.45 4.76 -25.06
N LYS A 239 -12.80 3.48 -25.25
CA LYS A 239 -13.72 3.01 -26.30
C LYS A 239 -14.75 1.99 -25.80
N ASN A 240 -14.76 1.69 -24.50
CA ASN A 240 -15.70 0.73 -23.92
C ASN A 240 -16.09 1.14 -22.50
N PRO A 241 -17.24 1.82 -22.30
CA PRO A 241 -17.65 2.30 -20.98
C PRO A 241 -18.01 1.16 -20.00
N LYS A 242 -18.24 -0.06 -20.50
CA LYS A 242 -18.49 -1.24 -19.66
C LYS A 242 -17.21 -1.75 -19.00
N LEU A 243 -16.05 -1.40 -19.57
CA LEU A 243 -14.75 -1.79 -19.07
C LEU A 243 -14.05 -0.59 -18.43
N SER A 244 -13.23 -0.91 -17.45
CA SER A 244 -12.26 0.02 -16.91
C SER A 244 -10.92 -0.64 -16.74
N LEU A 245 -9.88 0.16 -16.80
CA LEU A 245 -8.52 -0.25 -16.56
C LEU A 245 -8.13 0.05 -15.11
N VAL A 246 -7.59 -0.93 -14.44
CA VAL A 246 -6.94 -0.78 -13.13
C VAL A 246 -5.45 -0.92 -13.35
N ASN A 247 -4.71 0.16 -13.10
CA ASN A 247 -3.27 0.16 -13.24
C ASN A 247 -2.62 -0.29 -11.93
N PHE A 248 -1.65 -1.18 -12.03
CA PHE A 248 -0.89 -1.66 -10.88
C PHE A 248 0.43 -0.92 -10.79
N LYS A 249 0.77 -0.43 -9.59
CA LYS A 249 2.12 0.01 -9.30
C LYS A 249 2.90 -1.17 -8.76
N ILE A 250 3.82 -1.68 -9.56
CA ILE A 250 4.74 -2.73 -9.16
C ILE A 250 6.02 -2.05 -8.69
N ASN A 251 6.33 -2.16 -7.39
CA ASN A 251 7.52 -1.58 -6.82
C ASN A 251 8.61 -2.68 -6.70
N PRO A 252 9.74 -2.56 -7.42
CA PRO A 252 10.83 -3.51 -7.31
C PRO A 252 11.66 -3.32 -6.05
N LEU A 253 11.53 -2.19 -5.36
CA LEU A 253 12.33 -1.77 -4.20
C LEU A 253 11.65 -2.09 -2.86
N GLY A 254 10.38 -2.51 -2.85
CA GLY A 254 9.56 -2.55 -1.63
C GLY A 254 9.83 -3.70 -0.65
N ALA A 255 10.28 -4.86 -1.11
CA ALA A 255 10.63 -5.98 -0.22
C ALA A 255 12.14 -6.24 -0.21
N LYS A 256 12.72 -6.53 0.97
CA LYS A 256 14.15 -6.90 1.15
C LYS A 256 14.52 -8.32 0.69
N THR A 257 13.55 -9.08 0.18
CA THR A 257 13.72 -10.51 -0.17
C THR A 257 13.84 -10.73 -1.68
N GLY A 258 14.12 -9.69 -2.47
CA GLY A 258 14.06 -9.75 -3.93
C GLY A 258 12.64 -9.82 -4.53
N ARG A 259 11.59 -10.03 -3.71
CA ARG A 259 10.20 -10.09 -4.17
C ARG A 259 9.68 -8.71 -4.60
N ARG A 260 8.78 -8.70 -5.59
CA ARG A 260 8.07 -7.48 -6.02
C ARG A 260 6.90 -7.22 -5.09
N SER A 261 6.67 -5.97 -4.72
CA SER A 261 5.49 -5.56 -3.99
C SER A 261 4.51 -4.85 -4.91
N SER A 262 3.22 -5.07 -4.71
CA SER A 262 2.16 -4.30 -5.36
C SER A 262 1.68 -3.22 -4.41
N GLY A 263 1.72 -1.97 -4.84
CA GLY A 263 1.35 -0.82 -4.03
C GLY A 263 2.55 -0.04 -3.46
N GLY A 264 2.32 1.24 -3.22
CA GLY A 264 3.31 2.22 -2.78
C GLY A 264 2.89 3.62 -3.24
N LYS A 265 3.15 4.63 -2.41
CA LYS A 265 3.24 6.00 -2.91
C LYS A 265 4.49 6.08 -3.78
N ASP A 266 4.49 6.93 -4.80
CA ASP A 266 5.75 7.28 -5.45
C ASP A 266 6.64 7.90 -4.36
N GLU A 267 7.76 7.25 -4.04
CA GLU A 267 8.82 7.83 -3.20
C GLU A 267 9.76 8.68 -4.09
#